data_AF-A0A0P9GVC4-F1
#
_entry.id   AF-A0A0P9GVC4-F1
#
_cell.length_a   1.000
_cell.length_b   1.000
_cell.length_c   1.000
_cell.angle_alpha   90.00
_cell.angle_beta   90.00
_cell.angle_gamma   90.00
#
_symmetry.space_group_name_H-M   'P 1'
#
loop_
_entity.id
_entity.type
_entity.pdbx_description
1 polymer ?
#
loop_
_entity_poly.entity_id
_entity_poly.type
_entity_poly.pdbx_seq_one_letter_code
_entity_poly.pdbx_strand_id
1 'polypeptide(L)'
;MSRPTPYSGRTRATAPRQGYDLPATLAAHSASSSLDTASSSPTCRGYGDEWAADGNDRLSSQHLGLGALSFGVFAIRDRFSGYIVALECVPDTCDADSLADVFLTAVELEQGVPSRLVIDNGPENDKMLQVQVTLHDRFRPTQTESSPPPYEVKTPNASLLNLWSQWMRNEGRMLQHTIQVDAGPAGFDPDDGLHLAAALFVWSQVIQAHLDAVRRIANMMRVRRQPNKVAGLISGHVPDMARRGWHGGERCIVPCSLDVVRGLRSSGVVGPTLGFVGAEFEVAAHWAHDEMGRPALRRVNAWDIWDELCERLS
;
A
#
# COMPACT_ATOMS: atom_id res chain seq x y z
N MET A 1 55.59 7.16 -23.31
CA MET A 1 55.61 5.75 -23.76
C MET A 1 55.54 4.90 -22.51
N SER A 2 54.56 4.06 -22.19
CA SER A 2 53.31 3.66 -22.82
C SER A 2 52.40 3.15 -21.69
N ARG A 3 51.09 3.39 -21.79
CA ARG A 3 50.06 2.71 -20.98
C ARG A 3 50.00 1.22 -21.34
N PRO A 4 49.45 0.40 -20.43
CA PRO A 4 48.39 -0.51 -20.85
C PRO A 4 47.12 -0.44 -19.97
N THR A 5 46.00 -0.56 -20.67
CA THR A 5 44.59 -0.84 -20.31
C THR A 5 44.36 -2.34 -19.99
N PRO A 6 43.11 -2.85 -19.82
CA PRO A 6 42.01 -2.40 -18.97
C PRO A 6 41.38 -3.55 -18.14
N TYR A 7 40.53 -3.12 -17.21
CA TYR A 7 39.43 -3.80 -16.50
C TYR A 7 38.80 -5.00 -17.23
N SER A 8 38.76 -6.18 -16.57
CA SER A 8 37.94 -7.32 -16.97
C SER A 8 36.58 -7.28 -16.26
N GLY A 9 35.51 -7.45 -17.04
CA GLY A 9 34.14 -7.41 -16.56
C GLY A 9 33.79 -8.61 -15.68
N ARG A 10 33.13 -8.34 -14.55
CA ARG A 10 32.35 -9.35 -13.82
C ARG A 10 30.97 -9.46 -14.45
N THR A 11 30.73 -10.58 -15.12
CA THR A 11 29.42 -11.07 -15.49
C THR A 11 28.62 -11.40 -14.22
N ARG A 12 27.47 -10.74 -14.07
CA ARG A 12 26.49 -11.02 -13.01
C ARG A 12 25.79 -12.33 -13.37
N ALA A 13 26.02 -13.39 -12.58
CA ALA A 13 25.29 -14.63 -12.71
C ALA A 13 23.81 -14.37 -12.37
N THR A 14 22.94 -14.44 -13.39
CA THR A 14 21.49 -14.47 -13.23
C THR A 14 21.09 -15.82 -12.66
N ALA A 15 20.46 -15.81 -11.49
CA ALA A 15 19.76 -16.96 -10.95
C ALA A 15 18.61 -17.37 -11.90
N PRO A 16 18.31 -18.67 -12.02
CA PRO A 16 17.24 -19.15 -12.90
C PRO A 16 15.88 -18.67 -12.38
N ARG A 17 15.09 -18.09 -13.29
CA ARG A 17 13.66 -17.80 -13.08
C ARG A 17 12.95 -19.12 -12.76
N GLN A 18 12.41 -19.27 -11.55
CA GLN A 18 11.34 -20.24 -11.32
C GLN A 18 10.12 -19.75 -12.09
N GLY A 19 9.84 -20.39 -13.21
CA GLY A 19 8.60 -20.19 -13.96
C GLY A 19 7.45 -20.75 -13.13
N TYR A 20 6.66 -19.87 -12.54
CA TYR A 20 5.31 -20.23 -12.13
C TYR A 20 4.45 -20.21 -13.39
N ASP A 21 3.83 -21.35 -13.71
CA ASP A 21 2.81 -21.42 -14.75
C ASP A 21 1.63 -20.53 -14.32
N LEU A 22 1.55 -19.35 -14.93
CA LEU A 22 0.39 -18.47 -14.79
C LEU A 22 -0.85 -19.22 -15.31
N PRO A 23 -2.02 -19.11 -14.64
CA PRO A 23 -3.27 -19.59 -15.19
C PRO A 23 -3.47 -19.05 -16.62
N ALA A 24 -3.93 -19.89 -17.55
CA ALA A 24 -4.13 -19.53 -18.96
C ALA A 24 -5.01 -18.27 -19.16
N THR A 25 -5.81 -17.90 -18.15
CA THR A 25 -6.61 -16.67 -18.12
C THR A 25 -5.77 -15.39 -18.03
N LEU A 26 -4.62 -15.37 -17.33
CA LEU A 26 -3.73 -14.21 -17.24
C LEU A 26 -2.96 -13.95 -18.55
N ALA A 27 -2.61 -15.00 -19.29
CA ALA A 27 -1.95 -14.88 -20.59
C ALA A 27 -2.90 -14.41 -21.71
N ALA A 28 -4.21 -14.64 -21.58
CA ALA A 28 -5.21 -14.23 -22.56
C ALA A 28 -5.55 -12.72 -22.48
N HIS A 29 -5.35 -12.08 -21.32
CA HIS A 29 -5.69 -10.66 -21.11
C HIS A 29 -4.58 -9.67 -21.49
N SER A 30 -3.36 -10.13 -21.80
CA SER A 30 -2.25 -9.29 -22.23
C SER A 30 -2.20 -9.02 -23.75
N ALA A 31 -3.11 -9.62 -24.52
CA ALA A 31 -3.16 -9.51 -25.97
C ALA A 31 -4.48 -8.90 -26.48
N SER A 32 -4.76 -7.64 -26.15
CA SER A 32 -5.70 -6.82 -26.91
C SER A 32 -5.55 -5.35 -26.54
N SER A 33 -4.96 -4.54 -27.44
CA SER A 33 -5.36 -3.14 -27.65
C SER A 33 -4.50 -2.52 -28.77
N SER A 34 -4.96 -2.69 -30.00
CA SER A 34 -4.73 -1.72 -31.07
C SER A 34 -6.00 -1.63 -31.90
N LEU A 35 -6.82 -0.60 -31.63
CA LEU A 35 -7.73 0.06 -32.58
C LEU A 35 -8.45 1.24 -31.91
N ASP A 36 -8.74 2.22 -32.75
CA ASP A 36 -8.88 3.66 -32.50
C ASP A 36 -10.18 4.18 -31.87
N THR A 37 -10.02 5.35 -31.24
CA THR A 37 -10.95 6.50 -31.13
C THR A 37 -12.36 6.30 -30.55
N ALA A 38 -12.47 6.48 -29.23
CA ALA A 38 -13.39 7.40 -28.56
C ALA A 38 -13.03 7.42 -27.06
N SER A 39 -12.36 8.47 -26.60
CA SER A 39 -12.08 8.70 -25.16
C SER A 39 -13.36 9.08 -24.41
N SER A 40 -14.32 8.17 -24.31
CA SER A 40 -15.29 8.19 -23.21
C SER A 40 -14.62 7.51 -22.03
N SER A 41 -14.00 8.29 -21.16
CA SER A 41 -13.50 7.78 -19.88
C SER A 41 -14.64 7.05 -19.19
N PRO A 42 -14.48 5.79 -18.74
CA PRO A 42 -15.57 5.08 -18.10
C PRO A 42 -16.05 5.91 -16.91
N THR A 43 -17.33 6.24 -16.94
CA THR A 43 -18.01 6.95 -15.85
C THR A 43 -18.01 6.02 -14.64
N CYS A 44 -17.50 6.50 -13.51
CA CYS A 44 -17.49 5.72 -12.28
C CYS A 44 -18.89 5.78 -11.67
N ARG A 45 -19.55 4.63 -11.51
CA ARG A 45 -20.99 4.54 -11.16
C ARG A 45 -21.28 4.81 -9.69
N GLY A 46 -20.31 4.53 -8.83
CA GLY A 46 -20.49 4.63 -7.39
C GLY A 46 -19.36 3.97 -6.60
N TYR A 47 -19.57 3.83 -5.30
CA TYR A 47 -18.55 3.28 -4.40
C TYR A 47 -18.27 1.81 -4.70
N GLY A 48 -17.00 1.45 -4.83
CA GLY A 48 -16.55 0.11 -5.18
C GLY A 48 -16.59 -0.21 -6.67
N ASP A 49 -16.91 0.77 -7.52
CA ASP A 49 -16.85 0.56 -8.97
C ASP A 49 -15.40 0.55 -9.45
N GLU A 50 -14.56 1.41 -8.86
CA GLU A 50 -13.14 1.47 -9.15
C GLU A 50 -12.36 1.84 -7.88
N TRP A 51 -11.45 0.96 -7.47
CA TRP A 51 -10.43 1.26 -6.47
C TRP A 51 -9.10 1.46 -7.17
N ALA A 52 -8.41 2.55 -6.85
CA ALA A 52 -7.04 2.79 -7.25
C ALA A 52 -6.10 2.34 -6.13
N ALA A 53 -4.99 1.69 -6.46
CA ALA A 53 -3.93 1.32 -5.51
C ALA A 53 -2.54 1.76 -6.02
N ASP A 54 -1.66 2.15 -5.10
CA ASP A 54 -0.31 2.67 -5.37
C ASP A 54 0.54 2.68 -4.08
N GLY A 55 1.86 2.63 -4.25
CA GLY A 55 2.84 2.72 -3.18
C GLY A 55 3.56 4.08 -3.15
N ASN A 56 4.12 4.43 -1.99
CA ASN A 56 4.93 5.62 -1.79
C ASN A 56 6.18 5.29 -0.97
N ASP A 57 7.35 5.64 -1.52
CA ASP A 57 8.67 5.27 -1.01
C ASP A 57 9.39 6.43 -0.31
N ARG A 58 8.71 7.53 0.02
CA ARG A 58 9.35 8.72 0.61
C ARG A 58 9.94 8.52 1.99
N LEU A 59 9.64 7.40 2.65
CA LEU A 59 10.23 6.98 3.93
C LEU A 59 11.18 5.77 3.74
N SER A 60 11.58 5.47 2.50
CA SER A 60 12.52 4.38 2.23
C SER A 60 13.92 4.70 2.74
N SER A 61 14.76 3.67 2.86
CA SER A 61 16.18 3.79 3.21
C SER A 61 16.91 4.84 2.38
N GLN A 62 16.64 4.91 1.07
CA GLN A 62 17.23 5.90 0.18
C GLN A 62 16.83 7.34 0.54
N HIS A 63 15.58 7.55 0.96
CA HIS A 63 15.08 8.88 1.31
C HIS A 63 15.41 9.28 2.75
N LEU A 64 15.54 8.32 3.66
CA LEU A 64 15.92 8.57 5.06
C LEU A 64 17.43 8.75 5.22
N GLY A 65 18.25 7.99 4.49
CA GLY A 65 19.71 8.04 4.66
C GLY A 65 20.19 7.48 6.00
N LEU A 66 19.40 6.61 6.63
CA LEU A 66 19.66 6.00 7.94
C LEU A 66 19.97 4.49 7.81
N GLY A 67 20.86 4.14 6.88
CA GLY A 67 21.22 2.75 6.62
C GLY A 67 20.06 1.93 6.05
N ALA A 68 19.82 0.75 6.63
CA ALA A 68 18.77 -0.16 6.20
C ALA A 68 17.37 0.20 6.75
N LEU A 69 17.25 1.24 7.57
CA LEU A 69 15.97 1.71 8.10
C LEU A 69 15.08 2.21 6.94
N SER A 70 13.96 1.53 6.70
CA SER A 70 13.12 1.77 5.53
C SER A 70 11.64 1.54 5.88
N PHE A 71 10.79 2.42 5.36
CA PHE A 71 9.34 2.29 5.43
C PHE A 71 8.71 2.64 4.10
N GLY A 72 7.71 1.87 3.72
CA GLY A 72 6.80 2.15 2.63
C GLY A 72 5.43 2.61 3.15
N VAL A 73 4.70 3.34 2.31
CA VAL A 73 3.28 3.64 2.55
C VAL A 73 2.48 3.18 1.34
N PHE A 74 1.52 2.31 1.55
CA PHE A 74 0.63 1.81 0.50
C PHE A 74 -0.79 2.33 0.70
N ALA A 75 -1.46 2.71 -0.38
CA ALA A 75 -2.82 3.23 -0.31
C ALA A 75 -3.75 2.57 -1.30
N ILE A 76 -5.00 2.37 -0.87
CA ILE A 76 -6.13 2.01 -1.72
C ILE A 76 -7.20 3.09 -1.59
N ARG A 77 -7.68 3.61 -2.71
CA ARG A 77 -8.63 4.72 -2.74
C ARG A 77 -9.75 4.49 -3.74
N ASP A 78 -10.98 4.62 -3.27
CA ASP A 78 -12.16 4.59 -4.13
C ASP A 78 -12.24 5.86 -5.00
N ARG A 79 -12.36 5.68 -6.32
CA ARG A 79 -12.32 6.80 -7.26
C ARG A 79 -13.57 7.68 -7.23
N PHE A 80 -14.75 7.08 -7.03
CA PHE A 80 -16.03 7.79 -7.01
C PHE A 80 -16.12 8.74 -5.82
N SER A 81 -16.01 8.18 -4.62
CA SER A 81 -16.17 8.88 -3.34
C SER A 81 -14.90 9.61 -2.91
N GLY A 82 -13.74 9.20 -3.41
CA GLY A 82 -12.44 9.65 -2.90
C GLY A 82 -12.11 9.07 -1.52
N TYR A 83 -12.89 8.12 -1.02
CA TYR A 83 -12.68 7.44 0.26
C TYR A 83 -11.39 6.64 0.23
N ILE A 84 -10.55 6.83 1.24
CA ILE A 84 -9.31 6.09 1.44
C ILE A 84 -9.68 4.76 2.12
N VAL A 85 -9.68 3.70 1.32
CA VAL A 85 -10.05 2.34 1.72
C VAL A 85 -8.93 1.71 2.56
N ALA A 86 -7.67 1.94 2.19
CA ALA A 86 -6.51 1.52 2.96
C ALA A 86 -5.43 2.61 2.88
N LEU A 87 -4.67 2.78 3.96
CA LEU A 87 -3.51 3.66 4.01
C LEU A 87 -2.56 3.10 5.07
N GLU A 88 -1.69 2.20 4.66
CA GLU A 88 -0.94 1.31 5.55
C GLU A 88 0.56 1.57 5.42
N CYS A 89 1.27 1.48 6.55
CA CYS A 89 2.72 1.40 6.59
C CYS A 89 3.13 -0.04 6.30
N VAL A 90 4.01 -0.22 5.32
CA VAL A 90 4.54 -1.53 4.91
C VAL A 90 6.07 -1.49 4.93
N PRO A 91 6.78 -2.62 5.11
CA PRO A 91 8.24 -2.59 5.11
C PRO A 91 8.82 -2.25 3.73
N ASP A 92 8.18 -2.74 2.67
CA ASP A 92 8.58 -2.48 1.29
C ASP A 92 7.34 -2.38 0.38
N THR A 93 7.24 -1.29 -0.39
CA THR A 93 6.19 -1.11 -1.40
C THR A 93 6.43 -1.93 -2.66
N CYS A 94 7.57 -2.63 -2.77
CA CYS A 94 7.88 -3.53 -3.88
C CYS A 94 7.55 -5.00 -3.54
N ASP A 95 7.14 -5.30 -2.30
CA ASP A 95 6.82 -6.65 -1.85
C ASP A 95 5.39 -7.05 -2.22
N ALA A 96 5.26 -7.90 -3.24
CA ALA A 96 3.97 -8.30 -3.78
C ALA A 96 3.05 -8.99 -2.76
N ASP A 97 3.63 -9.69 -1.78
CA ASP A 97 2.87 -10.36 -0.72
C ASP A 97 2.25 -9.34 0.24
N SER A 98 3.05 -8.38 0.72
CA SER A 98 2.56 -7.29 1.57
C SER A 98 1.47 -6.47 0.89
N LEU A 99 1.63 -6.14 -0.40
CA LEU A 99 0.60 -5.40 -1.13
C LEU A 99 -0.70 -6.20 -1.29
N ALA A 100 -0.60 -7.49 -1.59
CA ALA A 100 -1.75 -8.38 -1.70
C ALA A 100 -2.45 -8.57 -0.35
N ASP A 101 -1.71 -8.63 0.77
CA ASP A 101 -2.29 -8.73 2.11
C ASP A 101 -3.02 -7.45 2.53
N VAL A 102 -2.46 -6.27 2.22
CA VAL A 102 -3.17 -5.00 2.42
C VAL A 102 -4.47 -4.96 1.59
N PHE A 103 -4.43 -5.46 0.36
CA PHE A 103 -5.63 -5.56 -0.48
C PHE A 103 -6.67 -6.52 0.10
N LEU A 104 -6.29 -7.71 0.55
CA LEU A 104 -7.19 -8.65 1.21
C LEU A 104 -7.80 -8.04 2.48
N THR A 105 -7.01 -7.32 3.26
CA THR A 105 -7.49 -6.61 4.46
C THR A 105 -8.53 -5.55 4.10
N ALA A 106 -8.32 -4.78 3.03
CA ALA A 106 -9.30 -3.84 2.51
C ALA A 106 -10.62 -4.54 2.08
N VAL A 107 -10.51 -5.67 1.39
CA VAL A 107 -11.66 -6.49 0.97
C VAL A 107 -12.45 -7.02 2.17
N GLU A 108 -11.78 -7.47 3.23
CA GLU A 108 -12.45 -7.92 4.46
C GLU A 108 -13.17 -6.78 5.18
N LEU A 109 -12.52 -5.62 5.31
CA LEU A 109 -13.10 -4.45 5.97
C LEU A 109 -14.34 -3.93 5.24
N GLU A 110 -14.33 -3.94 3.91
CA GLU A 110 -15.48 -3.52 3.09
C GLU A 110 -16.46 -4.67 2.79
N GLN A 111 -16.15 -5.88 3.24
CA GLN A 111 -16.93 -7.11 3.03
C GLN A 111 -17.22 -7.38 1.55
N GLY A 112 -16.27 -7.05 0.69
CA GLY A 112 -16.43 -7.19 -0.75
C GLY A 112 -15.25 -6.66 -1.55
N VAL A 113 -15.21 -7.05 -2.81
CA VAL A 113 -14.16 -6.74 -3.77
C VAL A 113 -14.64 -5.63 -4.72
N PRO A 114 -13.78 -4.67 -5.14
CA PRO A 114 -14.20 -3.69 -6.12
C PRO A 114 -14.51 -4.35 -7.46
N SER A 115 -15.43 -3.75 -8.22
CA SER A 115 -15.70 -4.17 -9.59
C SER A 115 -14.45 -4.09 -10.48
N ARG A 116 -13.57 -3.12 -10.21
CA ARG A 116 -12.31 -2.96 -10.92
C ARG A 116 -11.22 -2.40 -10.00
N LEU A 117 -10.02 -2.97 -10.09
CA LEU A 117 -8.81 -2.46 -9.46
C LEU A 117 -7.95 -1.71 -10.48
N VAL A 118 -7.44 -0.52 -10.13
CA VAL A 118 -6.57 0.29 -10.99
C VAL A 118 -5.23 0.47 -10.32
N ILE A 119 -4.17 0.10 -11.02
CA ILE A 119 -2.80 0.07 -10.52
C ILE A 119 -1.84 0.59 -11.58
N ASP A 120 -0.63 0.95 -11.16
CA ASP A 120 0.47 1.21 -12.07
C ASP A 120 1.09 -0.10 -12.61
N ASN A 121 1.88 0.02 -13.68
CA ASN A 121 2.56 -1.13 -14.28
C ASN A 121 3.83 -1.47 -13.49
N GLY A 122 3.69 -2.30 -12.46
CA GLY A 122 4.80 -2.76 -11.65
C GLY A 122 4.62 -4.21 -11.20
N PRO A 123 5.69 -5.04 -11.21
CA PRO A 123 5.63 -6.46 -10.87
C PRO A 123 5.19 -6.72 -9.42
N GLU A 124 5.36 -5.76 -8.52
CA GLU A 124 4.87 -5.81 -7.14
C GLU A 124 3.34 -5.96 -7.07
N ASN A 125 2.61 -5.61 -8.13
CA ASN A 125 1.16 -5.68 -8.14
C ASN A 125 0.61 -7.05 -8.59
N ASP A 126 1.45 -7.97 -9.08
CA ASP A 126 1.01 -9.23 -9.71
C ASP A 126 0.14 -10.10 -8.79
N LYS A 127 0.52 -10.24 -7.50
CA LYS A 127 -0.25 -11.02 -6.53
C LYS A 127 -1.59 -10.37 -6.19
N MET A 128 -1.60 -9.04 -6.03
CA MET A 128 -2.83 -8.29 -5.81
C MET A 128 -3.79 -8.43 -7.02
N LEU A 129 -3.27 -8.40 -8.25
CA LEU A 129 -4.05 -8.68 -9.46
C LEU A 129 -4.60 -10.10 -9.47
N GLN A 130 -3.79 -11.10 -9.11
CA GLN A 130 -4.22 -12.49 -9.04
C GLN A 130 -5.35 -12.66 -8.02
N VAL A 131 -5.26 -12.03 -6.85
CA VAL A 131 -6.32 -12.02 -5.84
C VAL A 131 -7.59 -11.36 -6.37
N GLN A 132 -7.47 -10.18 -7.00
CA GLN A 132 -8.60 -9.47 -7.61
C GLN A 132 -9.33 -10.34 -8.63
N VAL A 133 -8.60 -10.96 -9.57
CA VAL A 133 -9.18 -11.85 -10.58
C VAL A 133 -9.85 -13.06 -9.92
N THR A 134 -9.17 -13.71 -8.96
CA THR A 134 -9.69 -14.90 -8.27
C THR A 134 -11.00 -14.61 -7.53
N LEU A 135 -11.07 -13.51 -6.79
CA LEU A 135 -12.29 -13.11 -6.08
C LEU A 135 -13.39 -12.69 -7.05
N HIS A 136 -13.03 -11.97 -8.11
CA HIS A 136 -13.99 -11.50 -9.10
C HIS A 136 -14.61 -12.67 -9.88
N ASP A 137 -13.82 -13.64 -10.33
CA ASP A 137 -14.31 -14.85 -11.01
C ASP A 137 -15.23 -15.68 -10.11
N ARG A 138 -14.91 -15.73 -8.81
CA ARG A 138 -15.68 -16.50 -7.83
C ARG A 138 -17.03 -15.85 -7.50
N PHE A 139 -17.06 -14.53 -7.32
CA PHE A 139 -18.23 -13.82 -6.79
C PHE A 139 -18.99 -13.01 -7.85
N ARG A 140 -18.46 -12.90 -9.06
CA ARG A 140 -19.14 -12.28 -10.21
C ARG A 140 -19.13 -13.20 -11.45
N PRO A 141 -19.79 -14.37 -11.38
CA PRO A 141 -19.72 -15.38 -12.44
C PRO A 141 -20.44 -14.98 -13.74
N THR A 142 -21.39 -14.04 -13.72
CA THR A 142 -22.13 -13.58 -14.91
C THR A 142 -21.52 -12.32 -15.53
N GLN A 143 -20.25 -12.39 -15.93
CA GLN A 143 -19.66 -11.36 -16.79
C GLN A 143 -20.04 -11.65 -18.25
N THR A 144 -20.63 -10.66 -18.91
CA THR A 144 -20.72 -10.64 -20.38
C THR A 144 -19.40 -10.16 -20.97
N GLU A 145 -19.10 -10.46 -22.24
CA GLU A 145 -17.93 -9.91 -22.95
C GLU A 145 -17.89 -8.36 -22.93
N SER A 146 -19.03 -7.71 -22.69
CA SER A 146 -19.14 -6.25 -22.56
C SER A 146 -18.85 -5.73 -21.15
N SER A 147 -18.57 -6.60 -20.17
CA SER A 147 -18.24 -6.18 -18.81
C SER A 147 -16.81 -5.65 -18.75
N PRO A 148 -16.53 -4.57 -18.00
CA PRO A 148 -15.17 -4.09 -17.84
C PRO A 148 -14.30 -5.16 -17.16
N PRO A 149 -12.99 -5.21 -17.48
CA PRO A 149 -12.10 -6.17 -16.86
C PRO A 149 -11.99 -5.93 -15.35
N PRO A 150 -11.68 -6.99 -14.57
CA PRO A 150 -11.55 -6.90 -13.11
C PRO A 150 -10.40 -5.99 -12.67
N TYR A 151 -9.48 -5.63 -13.57
CA TYR A 151 -8.42 -4.67 -13.31
C TYR A 151 -8.09 -3.86 -14.56
N GLU A 152 -7.42 -2.72 -14.36
CA GLU A 152 -6.84 -1.88 -15.41
C GLU A 152 -5.45 -1.41 -14.96
N VAL A 153 -4.46 -1.58 -15.83
CA VAL A 153 -3.11 -1.04 -15.61
C VAL A 153 -3.04 0.33 -16.24
N LYS A 154 -2.79 1.37 -15.43
CA LYS A 154 -2.84 2.75 -15.87
C LYS A 154 -1.80 3.63 -15.18
N THR A 155 -0.87 4.17 -15.98
CA THR A 155 0.17 5.08 -15.52
C THR A 155 0.07 6.45 -16.22
N PRO A 156 -0.01 7.58 -15.48
CA PRO A 156 0.00 7.67 -14.01
C PRO A 156 -1.37 7.43 -13.36
N ASN A 157 -1.37 6.85 -12.16
CA ASN A 157 -2.55 6.75 -11.30
C ASN A 157 -2.90 8.11 -10.65
N ALA A 158 -3.56 8.99 -11.42
CA ALA A 158 -3.84 10.38 -11.02
C ALA A 158 -4.64 10.53 -9.70
N SER A 159 -5.44 9.51 -9.31
CA SER A 159 -6.21 9.53 -8.06
C SER A 159 -5.30 9.54 -6.83
N LEU A 160 -4.20 8.79 -6.89
CA LEU A 160 -3.25 8.61 -5.79
C LEU A 160 -2.12 9.63 -5.80
N LEU A 161 -1.70 10.14 -6.97
CA LEU A 161 -0.76 11.27 -7.03
C LEU A 161 -1.19 12.48 -6.20
N ASN A 162 -2.49 12.82 -6.22
CA ASN A 162 -3.03 13.90 -5.40
C ASN A 162 -3.09 13.52 -3.90
N LEU A 163 -3.35 12.25 -3.57
CA LEU A 163 -3.29 11.79 -2.18
C LEU A 163 -1.88 11.97 -1.63
N TRP A 164 -0.86 11.48 -2.34
CA TRP A 164 0.55 11.60 -1.95
C TRP A 164 1.01 13.05 -1.80
N SER A 165 0.61 13.90 -2.74
CA SER A 165 0.91 15.33 -2.68
C SER A 165 0.26 16.03 -1.48
N GLN A 166 -0.89 15.56 -1.01
CA GLN A 166 -1.55 16.09 0.20
C GLN A 166 -0.90 15.54 1.47
N TRP A 167 -0.67 14.22 1.52
CA TRP A 167 -0.03 13.57 2.66
C TRP A 167 1.36 14.16 2.94
N MET A 168 2.21 14.30 1.91
CA MET A 168 3.54 14.88 2.06
C MET A 168 3.53 16.35 2.51
N ARG A 169 2.53 17.13 2.09
CA ARG A 169 2.42 18.55 2.51
C ARG A 169 1.98 18.71 3.95
N ASN A 170 1.16 17.79 4.45
CA ASN A 170 0.54 17.94 5.76
C ASN A 170 1.33 17.22 6.86
N GLU A 171 1.78 15.98 6.60
CA GLU A 171 2.32 15.10 7.63
C GLU A 171 3.64 14.43 7.21
N GLY A 172 3.72 13.90 5.99
CA GLY A 172 4.82 13.03 5.56
C GLY A 172 6.21 13.68 5.67
N ARG A 173 6.35 14.96 5.30
CA ARG A 173 7.63 15.69 5.43
C ARG A 173 8.07 15.89 6.89
N MET A 174 7.12 16.14 7.78
CA MET A 174 7.43 16.33 9.19
C MET A 174 7.85 15.02 9.83
N LEU A 175 7.16 13.93 9.49
CA LEU A 175 7.50 12.59 9.94
C LEU A 175 8.88 12.18 9.44
N GLN A 176 9.15 12.35 8.15
CA GLN A 176 10.46 12.11 7.55
C GLN A 176 11.56 12.93 8.27
N HIS A 177 11.32 14.23 8.47
CA HIS A 177 12.27 15.11 9.14
C HIS A 177 12.57 14.67 10.58
N THR A 178 11.55 14.33 11.38
CA THR A 178 11.75 13.86 12.77
C THR A 178 12.57 12.57 12.80
N ILE A 179 12.26 11.60 11.94
CA ILE A 179 13.04 10.35 11.86
C ILE A 179 14.50 10.67 11.53
N GLN A 180 14.76 11.54 10.55
CA GLN A 180 16.11 11.85 10.09
C GLN A 180 16.94 12.67 11.07
N VAL A 181 16.38 13.77 11.57
CA VAL A 181 17.12 14.76 12.34
C VAL A 181 17.35 14.30 13.76
N ASP A 182 16.37 13.61 14.34
CA ASP A 182 16.42 13.24 15.76
C ASP A 182 17.13 11.90 16.00
N ALA A 183 17.39 11.11 14.95
CA ALA A 183 18.14 9.85 15.03
C ALA A 183 19.57 10.04 15.60
N GLY A 184 20.31 11.04 15.09
CA GLY A 184 21.68 11.30 15.54
C GLY A 184 21.76 11.71 17.02
N PRO A 185 21.00 12.73 17.47
CA PRO A 185 20.90 13.10 18.88
C PRO A 185 20.43 11.97 19.80
N ALA A 186 19.57 11.06 19.30
CA ALA A 186 19.14 9.89 20.05
C ALA A 186 20.23 8.83 20.19
N GLY A 187 21.34 8.91 19.44
CA GLY A 187 22.40 7.89 19.47
C GLY A 187 22.11 6.68 18.58
N PHE A 188 21.19 6.79 17.63
CA PHE A 188 20.91 5.72 16.67
C PHE A 188 22.14 5.37 15.83
N ASP A 189 22.45 4.08 15.76
CA ASP A 189 23.52 3.52 14.94
C ASP A 189 22.90 2.61 13.87
N PRO A 190 22.96 2.98 12.58
CA PRO A 190 22.37 2.19 11.50
C PRO A 190 23.07 0.85 11.25
N ASP A 191 24.29 0.65 11.76
CA ASP A 191 25.06 -0.58 11.61
C ASP A 191 24.83 -1.57 12.78
N ASP A 192 24.16 -1.14 13.84
CA ASP A 192 23.76 -1.99 14.97
C ASP A 192 22.39 -2.65 14.70
N GLY A 193 22.36 -3.98 14.74
CA GLY A 193 21.16 -4.77 14.45
C GLY A 193 20.03 -4.59 15.48
N LEU A 194 20.35 -4.38 16.75
CA LEU A 194 19.37 -4.09 17.79
C LEU A 194 18.78 -2.69 17.58
N HIS A 195 19.64 -1.70 17.34
CA HIS A 195 19.21 -0.32 17.07
C HIS A 195 18.24 -0.27 15.87
N LEU A 196 18.61 -0.94 14.77
CA LEU A 196 17.79 -1.02 13.57
C LEU A 196 16.45 -1.72 13.84
N ALA A 197 16.45 -2.88 14.50
CA ALA A 197 15.23 -3.64 14.78
C ALA A 197 14.28 -2.87 15.72
N ALA A 198 14.81 -2.27 16.79
CA ALA A 198 14.03 -1.44 17.70
C ALA A 198 13.45 -0.23 16.97
N ALA A 199 14.23 0.42 16.09
CA ALA A 199 13.75 1.57 15.32
C ALA A 199 12.64 1.19 14.34
N LEU A 200 12.78 0.05 13.63
CA LEU A 200 11.75 -0.49 12.74
C LEU A 200 10.45 -0.80 13.52
N PHE A 201 10.56 -1.43 14.70
CA PHE A 201 9.41 -1.73 15.56
C PHE A 201 8.69 -0.47 16.05
N VAL A 202 9.42 0.50 16.59
CA VAL A 202 8.83 1.74 17.14
C VAL A 202 8.24 2.61 16.04
N TRP A 203 9.02 2.90 14.99
CA TRP A 203 8.60 3.85 13.96
C TRP A 203 7.51 3.32 13.04
N SER A 204 7.46 2.01 12.74
CA SER A 204 6.36 1.45 11.95
C SER A 204 5.00 1.70 12.61
N GLN A 205 4.92 1.51 13.93
CA GLN A 205 3.71 1.76 14.72
C GLN A 205 3.37 3.25 14.80
N VAL A 206 4.37 4.12 15.00
CA VAL A 206 4.18 5.58 14.99
C VAL A 206 3.67 6.04 13.64
N ILE A 207 4.28 5.59 12.54
CA ILE A 207 3.88 5.93 11.18
C ILE A 207 2.44 5.45 10.93
N GLN A 208 2.12 4.20 11.26
CA GLN A 208 0.77 3.66 11.10
C GLN A 208 -0.28 4.49 11.87
N ALA A 209 -0.02 4.83 13.14
CA ALA A 209 -0.93 5.65 13.93
C ALA A 209 -1.19 7.04 13.31
N HIS A 210 -0.16 7.62 12.68
CA HIS A 210 -0.30 8.86 11.91
C HIS A 210 -1.14 8.66 10.65
N LEU A 211 -0.90 7.58 9.89
CA LEU A 211 -1.68 7.25 8.69
C LEU A 211 -3.15 7.00 9.01
N ASP A 212 -3.45 6.28 10.10
CA ASP A 212 -4.81 6.04 10.59
C ASP A 212 -5.54 7.36 10.89
N ALA A 213 -4.85 8.29 11.58
CA ALA A 213 -5.40 9.61 11.87
C ALA A 213 -5.69 10.40 10.59
N VAL A 214 -4.77 10.37 9.61
CA VAL A 214 -4.93 11.02 8.30
C VAL A 214 -6.11 10.41 7.54
N ARG A 215 -6.16 9.08 7.42
CA ARG A 215 -7.25 8.34 6.75
C ARG A 215 -8.60 8.68 7.37
N ARG A 216 -8.71 8.63 8.70
CA ARG A 216 -9.92 8.96 9.43
C ARG A 216 -10.38 10.39 9.15
N ILE A 217 -9.49 11.38 9.29
CA ILE A 217 -9.83 12.79 9.05
C ILE A 217 -10.22 13.00 7.58
N ALA A 218 -9.42 12.52 6.63
CA ALA A 218 -9.67 12.69 5.21
C ALA A 218 -11.03 12.10 4.77
N ASN A 219 -11.41 10.96 5.34
CA ASN A 219 -12.69 10.31 5.02
C ASN A 219 -13.92 11.01 5.62
N MET A 220 -13.75 11.78 6.71
CA MET A 220 -14.83 12.53 7.36
C MET A 220 -14.91 14.00 6.95
N MET A 221 -13.86 14.53 6.32
CA MET A 221 -13.81 15.92 5.89
C MET A 221 -14.46 16.13 4.53
N ARG A 222 -15.12 17.28 4.38
CA ARG A 222 -15.75 17.65 3.12
C ARG A 222 -14.68 17.97 2.07
N VAL A 223 -14.66 17.21 0.99
CA VAL A 223 -13.81 17.46 -0.17
C VAL A 223 -14.27 18.74 -0.87
N ARG A 224 -13.32 19.54 -1.34
CA ARG A 224 -13.60 20.78 -2.08
C ARG A 224 -14.48 20.51 -3.31
N ARG A 225 -15.44 21.40 -3.56
CA ARG A 225 -16.25 21.37 -4.79
C ARG A 225 -15.38 21.70 -6.01
N GLN A 226 -15.47 20.87 -7.03
CA GLN A 226 -14.77 21.03 -8.31
C GLN A 226 -15.82 21.10 -9.42
N PRO A 227 -16.12 22.30 -9.97
CA PRO A 227 -17.22 22.47 -10.92
C PRO A 227 -16.99 21.74 -12.25
N ASN A 228 -15.73 21.54 -12.65
CA ASN A 228 -15.35 20.89 -13.90
C ASN A 228 -14.85 19.46 -13.67
N LYS A 229 -15.39 18.76 -12.67
CA LYS A 229 -14.99 17.36 -12.40
C LYS A 229 -15.52 16.46 -13.52
N VAL A 230 -14.72 15.45 -13.88
CA VAL A 230 -15.07 14.45 -14.91
C VAL A 230 -16.47 13.87 -14.64
N ALA A 231 -17.26 13.72 -15.71
CA ALA A 231 -18.61 13.17 -15.64
C ALA A 231 -18.65 11.83 -14.87
N GLY A 232 -19.62 11.69 -13.96
CA GLY A 232 -19.77 10.52 -13.08
C GLY A 232 -19.03 10.63 -11.74
N LEU A 233 -18.08 11.56 -11.56
CA LEU A 233 -17.43 11.77 -10.26
C LEU A 233 -18.09 12.88 -9.46
N ILE A 234 -18.22 12.65 -8.15
CA ILE A 234 -18.80 13.63 -7.22
C ILE A 234 -17.72 14.53 -6.58
N SER A 235 -18.11 15.74 -6.18
CA SER A 235 -17.26 16.67 -5.42
C SER A 235 -18.09 17.49 -4.44
N GLY A 236 -17.45 18.16 -3.46
CA GLY A 236 -18.19 18.95 -2.48
C GLY A 236 -18.91 18.09 -1.42
N HIS A 237 -18.49 16.85 -1.23
CA HIS A 237 -19.10 15.85 -0.34
C HIS A 237 -18.11 15.33 0.71
N VAL A 238 -18.62 14.59 1.70
CA VAL A 238 -17.80 13.85 2.66
C VAL A 238 -17.62 12.42 2.15
N PRO A 239 -16.38 11.91 1.96
CA PRO A 239 -16.14 10.59 1.36
C PRO A 239 -16.89 9.44 2.05
N ASP A 240 -16.91 9.40 3.38
CA ASP A 240 -17.61 8.34 4.12
C ASP A 240 -19.13 8.39 3.93
N MET A 241 -19.71 9.57 3.71
CA MET A 241 -21.14 9.71 3.41
C MET A 241 -21.46 9.18 2.00
N ALA A 242 -20.56 9.42 1.04
CA ALA A 242 -20.68 8.86 -0.30
C ALA A 242 -20.51 7.33 -0.30
N ARG A 243 -19.57 6.80 0.48
CA ARG A 243 -19.41 5.37 0.73
C ARG A 243 -20.70 4.74 1.27
N ARG A 244 -21.40 5.44 2.17
CA ARG A 244 -22.70 5.02 2.72
C ARG A 244 -23.90 5.23 1.78
N GLY A 245 -23.69 5.73 0.56
CA GLY A 245 -24.74 5.88 -0.47
C GLY A 245 -25.48 7.22 -0.46
N TRP A 246 -25.05 8.23 0.31
CA TRP A 246 -25.81 9.49 0.47
C TRP A 246 -25.70 10.45 -0.73
N HIS A 247 -24.92 10.08 -1.75
CA HIS A 247 -24.63 10.92 -2.92
C HIS A 247 -25.11 10.31 -4.24
N GLY A 248 -26.08 9.39 -4.19
CA GLY A 248 -26.79 8.88 -5.37
C GLY A 248 -25.97 7.95 -6.28
N GLY A 249 -24.77 7.55 -5.87
CA GLY A 249 -23.98 6.53 -6.56
C GLY A 249 -24.47 5.12 -6.26
N GLU A 250 -24.27 4.21 -7.21
CA GLU A 250 -24.53 2.79 -7.02
C GLU A 250 -23.57 2.18 -5.97
N ARG A 251 -24.01 1.11 -5.29
CA ARG A 251 -23.09 0.28 -4.50
C ARG A 251 -22.53 -0.79 -5.43
N CYS A 252 -21.30 -0.59 -5.88
CA CYS A 252 -20.64 -1.44 -6.88
C CYS A 252 -19.62 -2.43 -6.29
N ILE A 253 -19.42 -2.41 -4.97
CA ILE A 253 -18.72 -3.48 -4.26
C ILE A 253 -19.43 -4.80 -4.51
N VAL A 254 -18.69 -5.81 -4.96
CA VAL A 254 -19.15 -7.19 -5.14
C VAL A 254 -19.00 -7.91 -3.79
N PRO A 255 -20.09 -8.31 -3.12
CA PRO A 255 -20.01 -9.01 -1.84
C PRO A 255 -19.27 -10.34 -1.99
N CYS A 256 -18.36 -10.64 -1.05
CA CYS A 256 -17.60 -11.88 -1.03
C CYS A 256 -17.70 -12.59 0.32
N SER A 257 -17.55 -13.92 0.31
CA SER A 257 -17.45 -14.69 1.56
C SER A 257 -16.09 -14.46 2.21
N LEU A 258 -16.09 -14.01 3.47
CA LEU A 258 -14.87 -13.80 4.25
C LEU A 258 -14.07 -15.09 4.47
N ASP A 259 -14.72 -16.26 4.47
CA ASP A 259 -14.02 -17.54 4.58
C ASP A 259 -13.15 -17.81 3.35
N VAL A 260 -13.61 -17.39 2.17
CA VAL A 260 -12.80 -17.48 0.93
C VAL A 260 -11.65 -16.50 0.99
N VAL A 261 -11.88 -15.27 1.43
CA VAL A 261 -10.84 -14.23 1.56
C VAL A 261 -9.74 -14.68 2.54
N ARG A 262 -10.13 -15.22 3.70
CA ARG A 262 -9.20 -15.81 4.68
C ARG A 262 -8.50 -17.04 4.13
N GLY A 263 -9.22 -17.88 3.40
CA GLY A 263 -8.66 -19.05 2.73
C GLY A 263 -7.55 -18.71 1.73
N LEU A 264 -7.62 -17.55 1.06
CA LEU A 264 -6.56 -17.07 0.14
C LEU A 264 -5.26 -16.70 0.87
N ARG A 265 -5.33 -16.24 2.13
CA ARG A 265 -4.13 -16.04 2.95
C ARG A 265 -3.50 -17.36 3.37
N SER A 266 -4.33 -18.36 3.68
CA SER A 266 -3.84 -19.68 4.11
C SER A 266 -3.43 -20.59 2.95
N SER A 267 -3.81 -20.30 1.71
CA SER A 267 -3.51 -21.13 0.54
C SER A 267 -2.11 -20.94 -0.03
N GLY A 268 -1.36 -19.93 0.45
CA GLY A 268 -0.04 -19.58 -0.07
C GLY A 268 -0.07 -18.76 -1.37
N VAL A 269 -1.25 -18.34 -1.85
CA VAL A 269 -1.38 -17.36 -2.95
C VAL A 269 -0.77 -16.02 -2.52
N VAL A 270 -1.08 -15.61 -1.29
CA VAL A 270 -0.34 -14.57 -0.57
C VAL A 270 0.55 -15.29 0.42
N GLY A 271 1.85 -15.04 0.31
CA GLY A 271 2.87 -15.52 1.23
C GLY A 271 2.76 -14.84 2.60
N PRO A 272 3.66 -15.18 3.53
CA PRO A 272 3.70 -14.48 4.81
C PRO A 272 3.98 -12.99 4.57
N THR A 273 3.14 -12.12 5.13
CA THR A 273 3.37 -10.67 5.12
C THR A 273 4.74 -10.37 5.71
N LEU A 274 5.50 -9.50 5.06
CA LEU A 274 6.78 -9.08 5.59
C LEU A 274 6.51 -8.29 6.88
N GLY A 275 7.00 -8.81 8.01
CA GLY A 275 7.08 -8.03 9.24
C GLY A 275 8.20 -6.98 9.13
N PHE A 276 8.09 -5.90 9.90
CA PHE A 276 9.18 -4.94 10.01
C PHE A 276 10.39 -5.51 10.75
N VAL A 277 10.17 -6.51 11.59
CA VAL A 277 11.18 -7.19 12.41
C VAL A 277 10.89 -8.70 12.40
N GLY A 278 11.88 -9.50 12.81
CA GLY A 278 11.68 -10.95 12.98
C GLY A 278 10.69 -11.26 14.10
N ALA A 279 9.95 -12.36 13.97
CA ALA A 279 8.89 -12.74 14.92
C ALA A 279 9.38 -12.87 16.38
N GLU A 280 10.59 -13.40 16.59
CA GLU A 280 11.17 -13.50 17.93
C GLU A 280 11.46 -12.11 18.54
N PHE A 281 11.99 -11.19 17.73
CA PHE A 281 12.23 -9.82 18.14
C PHE A 281 10.92 -9.09 18.43
N GLU A 282 9.90 -9.27 17.57
CA GLU A 282 8.58 -8.65 17.75
C GLU A 282 7.95 -9.04 19.09
N VAL A 283 8.01 -10.32 19.45
CA VAL A 283 7.54 -10.82 20.75
C VAL A 283 8.31 -10.19 21.90
N ALA A 284 9.65 -10.16 21.82
CA ALA A 284 10.50 -9.57 22.85
C ALA A 284 10.25 -8.06 23.01
N ALA A 285 10.13 -7.34 21.89
CA ALA A 285 9.86 -5.91 21.86
C ALA A 285 8.47 -5.58 22.43
N HIS A 286 7.45 -6.40 22.15
CA HIS A 286 6.15 -6.26 22.79
C HIS A 286 6.22 -6.46 24.31
N TRP A 287 6.96 -7.46 24.78
CA TRP A 287 7.13 -7.69 26.22
C TRP A 287 7.85 -6.53 26.90
N ALA A 288 8.97 -6.06 26.32
CA ALA A 288 9.69 -4.91 26.86
C ALA A 288 8.80 -3.64 26.87
N HIS A 289 8.06 -3.38 25.79
CA HIS A 289 7.10 -2.27 25.72
C HIS A 289 5.96 -2.40 26.75
N ASP A 290 5.53 -3.62 27.06
CA ASP A 290 4.55 -3.90 28.10
C ASP A 290 5.09 -3.57 29.50
N GLU A 291 6.35 -3.93 29.78
CA GLU A 291 7.02 -3.60 31.03
C GLU A 291 7.29 -2.09 31.21
N MET A 292 7.41 -1.35 30.11
CA MET A 292 7.45 0.12 30.10
C MET A 292 6.08 0.74 30.45
N GLY A 293 5.04 -0.07 30.63
CA GLY A 293 3.67 0.39 30.89
C GLY A 293 2.92 0.80 29.62
N ARG A 294 3.35 0.32 28.45
CA ARG A 294 2.77 0.61 27.12
C ARG A 294 2.64 2.11 26.85
N PRO A 295 3.73 2.87 26.90
CA PRO A 295 3.68 4.30 26.62
C PRO A 295 3.08 4.54 25.22
N ALA A 296 2.33 5.62 25.07
CA ALA A 296 1.75 5.94 23.77
C ALA A 296 2.86 6.27 22.77
N LEU A 297 2.96 5.47 21.71
CA LEU A 297 3.88 5.68 20.60
C LEU A 297 3.44 6.92 19.80
N ARG A 298 4.19 8.01 19.90
CA ARG A 298 3.96 9.27 19.19
C ARG A 298 5.26 9.75 18.58
N ARG A 299 5.15 10.58 17.55
CA ARG A 299 6.32 11.20 16.93
C ARG A 299 7.26 11.90 17.92
N VAL A 300 6.71 12.54 18.96
CA VAL A 300 7.48 13.38 19.90
C VAL A 300 8.29 12.59 20.94
N ASN A 301 7.97 11.32 21.17
CA ASN A 301 8.63 10.46 22.16
C ASN A 301 9.12 9.14 21.53
N ALA A 302 9.09 9.03 20.20
CA ALA A 302 9.45 7.80 19.51
C ALA A 302 10.91 7.40 19.80
N TRP A 303 11.84 8.35 19.74
CA TRP A 303 13.24 8.08 20.03
C TRP A 303 13.50 7.80 21.51
N ASP A 304 12.77 8.43 22.44
CA ASP A 304 12.87 8.12 23.87
C ASP A 304 12.40 6.69 24.17
N ILE A 305 11.30 6.27 23.54
CA ILE A 305 10.78 4.89 23.67
C ILE A 305 11.75 3.90 23.01
N TRP A 306 12.34 4.27 21.87
CA TRP A 306 13.35 3.45 21.20
C TRP A 306 14.58 3.22 22.09
N ASP A 307 15.08 4.27 22.75
CA ASP A 307 16.24 4.20 23.64
C ASP A 307 15.97 3.27 24.83
N GLU A 308 14.84 3.47 25.54
CA GLU A 308 14.45 2.58 26.65
C GLU A 308 14.20 1.13 26.17
N LEU A 309 13.71 0.95 24.95
CA LEU A 309 13.53 -0.37 24.36
C LEU A 309 14.89 -1.05 24.09
N CYS A 310 15.88 -0.31 23.59
CA CYS A 310 17.24 -0.81 23.39
C CYS A 310 17.88 -1.23 24.72
N GLU A 311 17.77 -0.40 25.78
CA GLU A 311 18.31 -0.71 27.11
C GLU A 311 17.72 -1.99 27.73
N ARG A 312 16.45 -2.29 27.45
CA ARG A 312 15.78 -3.49 27.98
C ARG A 312 16.08 -4.75 27.19
N LEU A 313 16.43 -4.62 25.91
CA LEU A 313 16.67 -5.73 25.01
C LEU A 313 18.16 -6.09 24.87
N SER A 314 19.06 -5.25 25.38
CA SER A 314 20.51 -5.51 25.46
C SER A 314 20.89 -6.47 26.58
#